data_AF-A0A1V5IUS8-F1
#
_entry.id   AF-A0A1V5IUS8-F1
#
_cell.length_a   1.000
_cell.length_b   1.000
_cell.length_c   1.000
_cell.angle_alpha   90.00
_cell.angle_beta   90.00
_cell.angle_gamma   90.00
#
_symmetry.space_group_name_H-M   'P 1'
#
loop_
_entity.id
_entity.type
_entity.pdbx_description
1 polymer ?
#
loop_
_entity_poly.entity_id
_entity_poly.type
_entity_poly.pdbx_seq_one_letter_code
_entity_poly.pdbx_strand_id
1 'polypeptide(L)'
;MRESMEATGGRRMASYIERRGVTLSSGWHFLERLTGRRAVRDPMRFAWLDHTSLWLKDGKPYSFVTQPYGLSLNDLKQIVAYCEEHGLDVFVDAGLSWHYPGTTVAVEFTRRE
;
A
#
# COMPACT_ATOMS: atom_id res chain seq x y z
N MET A 1 -7.42 11.15 -22.13
CA MET A 1 -7.23 9.85 -21.45
C MET A 1 -6.58 10.02 -20.08
N ARG A 2 -5.38 10.62 -19.98
CA ARG A 2 -4.67 10.86 -18.72
C ARG A 2 -5.49 11.63 -17.66
N GLU A 3 -6.13 12.73 -18.03
CA GLU A 3 -6.98 13.53 -17.12
C GLU A 3 -8.13 12.71 -16.49
N SER A 4 -8.73 11.80 -17.28
CA SER A 4 -9.78 10.91 -16.79
C SER A 4 -9.25 9.86 -15.80
N MET A 5 -8.01 9.41 -15.98
CA MET A 5 -7.34 8.47 -15.06
C MET A 5 -6.98 9.16 -13.75
N GLU A 6 -6.49 10.40 -13.81
CA GLU A 6 -6.18 11.23 -12.64
C GLU A 6 -7.45 11.55 -11.82
N ALA A 7 -8.54 11.95 -12.49
CA ALA A 7 -9.84 12.16 -11.83
C ALA A 7 -10.39 10.88 -11.18
N THR A 8 -10.21 9.73 -11.83
CA THR A 8 -10.60 8.42 -11.26
C THR A 8 -9.73 8.03 -10.08
N GLY A 9 -8.42 8.29 -10.17
CA GLY A 9 -7.47 8.05 -9.08
C GLY A 9 -7.81 8.87 -7.85
N GLY A 10 -8.03 10.17 -8.03
CA GLY A 10 -8.46 11.07 -6.95
C GLY A 10 -9.73 10.58 -6.25
N ARG A 11 -10.74 10.14 -7.01
CA ARG A 11 -11.99 9.58 -6.44
C ARG A 11 -11.76 8.29 -5.66
N ARG A 12 -10.92 7.38 -6.15
CA ARG A 12 -10.60 6.11 -5.45
C ARG A 12 -9.85 6.37 -4.15
N MET A 13 -8.85 7.27 -4.17
CA MET A 13 -8.12 7.66 -2.97
C MET A 13 -9.03 8.35 -1.95
N ALA A 14 -9.91 9.26 -2.39
CA ALA A 14 -10.89 9.90 -1.50
C ALA A 14 -11.84 8.88 -0.86
N SER A 15 -12.34 7.90 -1.65
CA SER A 15 -13.19 6.83 -1.13
C SER A 15 -12.45 5.92 -0.13
N TYR A 16 -11.16 5.63 -0.37
CA TYR A 16 -10.33 4.89 0.57
C TYR A 16 -10.21 5.62 1.91
N ILE A 17 -9.89 6.92 1.87
CA ILE A 17 -9.79 7.80 3.04
C ILE A 17 -11.09 7.76 3.85
N GLU A 18 -12.23 8.01 3.19
CA GLU A 18 -13.54 8.07 3.83
C GLU A 18 -13.93 6.73 4.45
N ARG A 19 -13.83 5.63 3.69
CA ARG A 19 -14.26 4.29 4.15
C ARG A 19 -13.40 3.75 5.30
N ARG A 20 -12.10 4.02 5.29
CA ARG A 20 -11.17 3.50 6.31
C ARG A 20 -11.05 4.45 7.51
N GLY A 21 -11.41 5.72 7.35
CA GLY A 21 -11.23 6.76 8.37
C GLY A 21 -9.75 7.05 8.62
N VAL A 22 -8.97 7.25 7.55
CA VAL A 22 -7.51 7.36 7.62
C VAL A 22 -6.99 8.67 7.03
N THR A 23 -5.78 9.04 7.41
CA THR A 23 -5.04 10.15 6.82
C THR A 23 -3.71 9.69 6.25
N LEU A 24 -3.19 10.39 5.23
CA LEU A 24 -1.90 10.05 4.65
C LEU A 24 -0.78 10.48 5.61
N SER A 25 0.19 9.59 5.84
CA SER A 25 1.42 9.94 6.56
C SER A 25 2.20 10.99 5.77
N SER A 26 2.82 11.95 6.47
CA SER A 26 3.87 12.78 5.87
C SER A 26 5.20 12.01 5.80
N GLY A 27 6.09 12.45 4.90
CA GLY A 27 7.45 11.93 4.77
C GLY A 27 7.54 10.60 3.99
N TRP A 28 8.60 9.84 4.26
CA TRP A 28 8.87 8.58 3.56
C TRP A 28 7.94 7.46 4.02
N HIS A 29 7.40 6.72 3.05
CA HIS A 29 6.52 5.57 3.26
C HIS A 29 7.34 4.28 3.28
N PHE A 30 7.59 3.75 4.48
CA PHE A 30 8.27 2.47 4.68
C PHE A 30 7.28 1.43 5.22
N LEU A 31 7.28 0.23 4.64
CA LEU A 31 6.41 -0.86 5.06
C LEU A 31 6.72 -1.29 6.52
N GLU A 32 7.97 -1.21 6.95
CA GLU A 32 8.42 -1.55 8.29
C GLU A 32 7.81 -0.65 9.38
N ARG A 33 7.37 0.57 9.02
CA ARG A 33 6.61 1.42 9.96
C ARG A 33 5.27 0.80 10.34
N LEU A 34 4.67 0.02 9.44
CA LEU A 34 3.46 -0.74 9.73
C LEU A 34 3.73 -1.86 10.72
N THR A 35 4.94 -2.43 10.76
CA THR A 35 5.28 -3.52 11.69
C THR A 35 5.73 -2.99 13.06
N GLY A 36 5.95 -1.68 13.21
CA GLY A 36 6.42 -1.05 14.45
C GLY A 36 7.93 -1.16 14.65
N ARG A 37 8.67 -1.66 13.64
CA ARG A 37 10.13 -1.61 13.64
C ARG A 37 10.56 -0.18 13.30
N ARG A 38 11.62 0.32 13.95
CA ARG A 38 12.18 1.65 13.64
C ARG A 38 12.67 1.61 12.19
N ALA A 39 12.41 2.68 11.43
CA ALA A 39 12.81 2.78 10.03
C ALA A 39 14.28 2.38 9.88
N VAL A 40 14.52 1.35 9.06
CA VAL A 40 15.85 0.76 8.90
C VAL A 40 16.68 1.70 8.03
N ARG A 41 17.98 1.82 8.33
CA ARG A 41 18.93 2.64 7.54
C ARG A 41 19.02 2.16 6.08
N ASP A 42 18.68 0.89 5.84
CA ASP A 42 18.54 0.28 4.52
C ASP A 42 17.14 -0.33 4.42
N PRO A 43 16.15 0.43 3.94
CA PRO A 43 14.78 -0.05 3.83
C PRO A 43 14.71 -1.18 2.82
N MET A 44 13.84 -2.16 3.07
CA MET A 44 13.76 -3.30 2.17
C MET A 44 13.34 -2.87 0.76
N ARG A 45 14.04 -3.39 -0.24
CA ARG A 45 13.80 -3.06 -1.65
C ARG A 45 13.23 -4.26 -2.37
N PHE A 46 11.91 -4.37 -2.37
CA PHE A 46 11.23 -5.28 -3.27
C PHE A 46 10.84 -4.58 -4.56
N ALA A 47 10.88 -5.30 -5.67
CA ALA A 47 10.47 -4.77 -6.97
C ALA A 47 8.98 -4.35 -6.99
N TRP A 48 8.16 -4.99 -6.17
CA TRP A 48 6.72 -4.70 -6.02
C TRP A 48 6.40 -3.54 -5.07
N LEU A 49 7.41 -2.91 -4.44
CA LEU A 49 7.24 -1.66 -3.66
C LEU A 49 7.32 -0.45 -4.60
N ASP A 50 6.19 -0.12 -5.21
CA ASP A 50 6.03 0.95 -6.18
C ASP A 50 4.84 1.84 -5.82
N HIS A 51 4.93 3.14 -6.10
CA HIS A 51 3.84 4.10 -5.84
C HIS A 51 3.20 3.96 -4.44
N THR A 52 4.06 3.97 -3.42
CA THR A 52 3.70 3.58 -2.05
C THR A 52 3.01 4.70 -1.27
N SER A 53 2.18 4.31 -0.31
CA SER A 53 1.51 5.18 0.64
C SER A 53 1.43 4.51 2.01
N LEU A 54 1.63 5.30 3.06
CA LEU A 54 1.41 4.86 4.44
C LEU A 54 0.25 5.66 5.02
N TRP A 55 -0.74 4.95 5.54
CA TRP A 55 -1.96 5.54 6.07
C TRP A 55 -2.03 5.39 7.57
N LEU A 56 -2.51 6.44 8.22
CA LEU A 56 -2.62 6.57 9.65
C LEU A 56 -4.09 6.54 10.07
N LYS A 57 -4.39 5.82 11.14
CA LYS A 57 -5.68 5.89 11.85
C LYS A 57 -5.38 6.35 13.27
N ASP A 58 -6.02 7.44 13.69
CA ASP A 58 -5.78 8.08 14.99
C ASP A 58 -4.29 8.37 15.25
N GLY A 59 -3.57 8.81 14.21
CA GLY A 59 -2.14 9.13 14.25
C GLY A 59 -1.19 7.93 14.26
N LYS A 60 -1.69 6.70 14.22
CA LYS A 60 -0.88 5.47 14.23
C LYS A 60 -0.88 4.78 12.86
N PRO A 61 0.24 4.15 12.44
CA PRO A 61 0.27 3.34 11.23
C PRO A 61 -0.85 2.29 11.21
N TYR A 62 -1.71 2.37 10.20
CA TYR A 62 -2.89 1.50 10.05
C TYR A 62 -2.75 0.56 8.86
N SER A 63 -2.40 1.09 7.69
CA SER A 63 -2.24 0.32 6.47
C SER A 63 -1.11 0.89 5.60
N PHE A 64 -0.42 0.02 4.88
CA PHE A 64 0.54 0.41 3.85
C PHE A 64 0.04 -0.08 2.50
N VAL A 65 0.04 0.77 1.48
CA VAL A 65 -0.39 0.40 0.13
C VAL A 65 0.73 0.63 -0.86
N THR A 66 0.98 -0.36 -1.71
CA THR A 66 1.83 -0.27 -2.90
C THR A 66 0.99 -0.52 -4.15
N GLN A 67 1.31 0.13 -5.26
CA GLN A 67 0.51 0.09 -6.49
C GLN A 67 1.36 -0.24 -7.73
N PRO A 68 1.91 -1.46 -7.83
CA PRO A 68 2.72 -1.86 -8.97
C PRO A 68 1.88 -2.08 -10.23
N TYR A 69 2.52 -1.93 -11.40
CA TYR A 69 1.93 -2.24 -12.70
C TYR A 69 1.77 -3.75 -12.98
N GLY A 70 2.36 -4.60 -12.13
CA GLY A 70 2.23 -6.05 -12.25
C GLY A 70 2.82 -6.76 -11.03
N LEU A 71 2.44 -8.02 -10.85
CA LEU A 71 2.96 -8.91 -9.83
C LEU A 71 3.31 -10.25 -10.47
N SER A 72 4.56 -10.65 -10.37
CA SER A 72 4.98 -12.00 -10.73
C SER A 72 4.62 -13.00 -9.62
N LEU A 73 4.67 -14.30 -9.93
CA LEU A 73 4.54 -15.35 -8.90
C LEU A 73 5.61 -15.20 -7.80
N ASN A 74 6.82 -14.76 -8.16
CA ASN A 74 7.88 -14.54 -7.18
C ASN A 74 7.53 -13.39 -6.23
N ASP A 75 6.98 -12.30 -6.76
CA ASP A 75 6.53 -11.16 -5.95
C ASP A 75 5.44 -11.58 -4.97
N LEU A 76 4.45 -12.34 -5.43
CA LEU A 76 3.38 -12.88 -4.57
C LEU A 76 3.94 -13.76 -3.45
N LYS A 77 4.92 -14.62 -3.75
CA LYS A 77 5.59 -15.44 -2.72
C LYS A 77 6.33 -14.59 -1.70
N GLN A 78 7.02 -13.54 -2.13
CA GLN A 78 7.72 -12.60 -1.24
C GLN A 78 6.74 -11.85 -0.35
N ILE A 79 5.62 -11.39 -0.91
CA ILE A 79 4.54 -10.72 -0.17
C ILE A 79 4.01 -11.64 0.92
N VAL A 80 3.64 -12.89 0.58
CA VAL A 80 3.15 -13.88 1.55
C VAL A 80 4.19 -14.15 2.63
N ALA A 81 5.45 -14.39 2.26
CA ALA A 81 6.52 -14.65 3.22
C ALA A 81 6.72 -13.47 4.18
N TYR A 82 6.69 -12.24 3.68
CA TYR A 82 6.77 -11.05 4.51
C TYR A 82 5.59 -10.92 5.47
N CYS A 83 4.38 -11.19 4.98
CA CYS A 83 3.18 -11.17 5.82
C CYS A 83 3.27 -12.19 6.96
N GLU A 84 3.70 -13.42 6.69
CA GLU A 84 3.88 -14.45 7.71
C GLU A 84 4.96 -14.08 8.74
N GLU A 85 6.12 -13.58 8.30
CA GLU A 85 7.20 -13.19 9.21
C GLU A 85 6.78 -12.07 10.16
N HIS A 86 5.94 -11.14 9.69
CA HIS A 86 5.62 -9.90 10.39
C HIS A 86 4.22 -9.85 11.01
N GLY A 87 3.44 -10.93 10.90
CA GLY A 87 2.06 -10.95 11.40
C GLY A 87 1.17 -9.94 10.69
N LEU A 88 1.31 -9.80 9.38
CA LEU A 88 0.50 -8.90 8.55
C LEU A 88 -0.50 -9.70 7.72
N ASP A 89 -1.61 -9.05 7.37
CA ASP A 89 -2.53 -9.50 6.35
C ASP A 89 -2.33 -8.65 5.08
N VAL A 90 -2.74 -9.19 3.92
CA VAL A 90 -2.62 -8.53 2.63
C VAL A 90 -3.87 -8.70 1.77
N PHE A 91 -4.31 -7.61 1.15
CA PHE A 91 -5.42 -7.59 0.21
C PHE A 91 -4.96 -7.00 -1.13
N VAL A 92 -5.32 -7.65 -2.24
CA VAL A 92 -4.94 -7.23 -3.59
C VAL A 92 -6.19 -6.93 -4.41
N ASP A 93 -6.32 -5.68 -4.87
CA ASP A 93 -7.50 -5.22 -5.63
C ASP A 93 -7.17 -4.12 -6.65
N ALA A 94 -7.50 -4.38 -7.92
CA ALA A 94 -7.36 -3.40 -9.00
C ALA A 94 -8.37 -2.23 -8.89
N GLY A 95 -9.52 -2.46 -8.27
CA GLY A 95 -10.57 -1.48 -8.01
C GLY A 95 -10.17 -0.45 -6.96
N LEU A 96 -9.29 -0.82 -6.03
CA LEU A 96 -8.76 0.08 -4.99
C LEU A 96 -7.58 0.94 -5.46
N SER A 97 -6.93 0.58 -6.57
CA SER A 97 -5.77 1.36 -7.04
C SER A 97 -6.16 2.74 -7.56
N TRP A 98 -5.49 3.78 -7.06
CA TRP A 98 -5.61 5.17 -7.50
C TRP A 98 -4.46 5.65 -8.38
N HIS A 99 -3.32 4.95 -8.40
CA HIS A 99 -2.21 5.32 -9.28
C HIS A 99 -2.40 4.72 -10.68
N TYR A 100 -2.69 5.53 -11.70
CA TYR A 100 -3.14 5.05 -13.03
C TYR A 100 -4.16 3.90 -12.93
N PRO A 101 -5.40 4.20 -12.49
CA PRO A 101 -6.48 3.22 -12.39
C PRO A 101 -6.67 2.43 -13.69
N GLY A 102 -6.74 1.10 -13.58
CA GLY A 102 -6.90 0.18 -14.70
C GLY A 102 -5.58 -0.40 -15.25
N THR A 103 -4.43 0.11 -14.79
CA THR A 103 -3.10 -0.44 -15.16
C THR A 103 -2.30 -0.95 -13.96
N THR A 104 -2.56 -0.48 -12.75
CA THR A 104 -1.94 -0.98 -11.52
C THR A 104 -2.95 -1.70 -10.65
N VAL A 105 -2.45 -2.49 -9.70
CA VAL A 105 -3.25 -3.11 -8.63
C VAL A 105 -2.85 -2.52 -7.29
N ALA A 106 -3.80 -2.31 -6.37
CA ALA A 106 -3.45 -1.94 -5.01
C ALA A 106 -3.16 -3.21 -4.21
N VAL A 107 -2.01 -3.23 -3.55
CA VAL A 107 -1.64 -4.25 -2.56
C VAL A 107 -1.62 -3.55 -1.20
N GLU A 108 -2.67 -3.78 -0.41
CA GLU A 108 -2.88 -3.20 0.91
C GLU A 108 -2.41 -4.18 1.99
N PHE A 109 -1.46 -3.75 2.81
CA PHE A 109 -0.98 -4.46 3.99
C PHE A 109 -1.60 -3.87 5.25
N THR A 110 -2.03 -4.73 6.16
CA THR A 110 -2.53 -4.37 7.50
C THR A 110 -1.95 -5.32 8.56
N ARG A 111 -2.00 -4.96 9.84
CA ARG A 111 -1.64 -5.90 10.91
C ARG A 111 -2.75 -6.95 11.06
N ARG A 112 -2.40 -8.21 11.30
CA ARG A 112 -3.37 -9.22 11.77
C ARG A 112 -3.85 -8.83 13.16
N GLU A 113 -5.14 -9.04 13.40
CA GLU A 113 -5.73 -8.96 14.74
C GLU A 113 -5.27 -10.11 15.64
#